data_AF-A0A7J4K877-F1
#
_entry.id   AF-A0A7J4K877-F1
#
_cell.length_a   1.000
_cell.length_b   1.000
_cell.length_c   1.000
_cell.angle_alpha   90.00
_cell.angle_beta   90.00
_cell.angle_gamma   90.00
#
_symmetry.space_group_name_H-M   'P 1'
#
loop_
_entity.id
_entity.type
_entity.pdbx_description
1 polymer ?
#
loop_
_entity_poly.entity_id
_entity_poly.type
_entity_poly.pdbx_seq_one_letter_code
_entity_poly.pdbx_strand_id
1 'polypeptide(L)'
;MQLKEIDYLKKGYSERKPIIQKRLDYFKKVFDEDEKRIFAELCFCLLTPQSKAKLCDAAIQNLVKTGLLYTGTENEVKDYLIGVRFNNNKARYLMQAREMFTKNGEIKIKDKIKEFNNDHLKLRNWLVENVNGMGLKESGHFMRNIGMYEVVTILDRHILKNLQKHGVIEEVPNPLTKKHYMDIESKMLEFCKEIEIKPEEIDLLFWSEETGEVFK
;
A
#
# COMPACT_ATOMS: atom_id res chain seq x y z
N MET A 1 -3.88 9.07 -26.85
CA MET A 1 -2.47 8.96 -26.43
C MET A 1 -1.58 8.77 -27.66
N GLN A 2 -0.45 9.47 -27.79
CA GLN A 2 0.44 9.30 -28.94
C GLN A 2 1.24 7.99 -28.81
N LEU A 3 1.32 7.19 -29.88
CA LEU A 3 2.02 5.89 -29.89
C LEU A 3 3.44 5.93 -29.29
N LYS A 4 4.18 7.02 -29.53
CA LYS A 4 5.54 7.24 -29.02
C LYS A 4 5.65 7.25 -27.48
N GLU A 5 4.61 7.72 -26.78
CA GLU A 5 4.60 7.77 -25.31
C GLU A 5 4.43 6.37 -24.70
N ILE A 6 3.67 5.49 -25.36
CA ILE A 6 3.51 4.10 -24.93
C ILE A 6 4.81 3.33 -25.13
N ASP A 7 5.51 3.55 -26.25
CA ASP A 7 6.79 2.90 -26.52
C ASP A 7 7.85 3.28 -25.47
N TYR A 8 7.90 4.55 -25.06
CA TYR A 8 8.77 5.00 -23.99
C TYR A 8 8.44 4.32 -22.66
N LEU A 9 7.16 4.25 -22.30
CA LEU A 9 6.70 3.55 -21.10
C LEU A 9 7.08 2.07 -21.13
N LYS A 10 6.81 1.36 -22.24
CA LYS A 10 7.15 -0.06 -22.40
C LYS A 10 8.66 -0.30 -22.30
N LYS A 11 9.48 0.63 -22.82
CA LYS A 11 10.93 0.57 -22.64
C LYS A 11 11.34 0.73 -21.18
N GLY A 12 10.81 1.76 -20.50
CA GLY A 12 11.07 2.00 -19.08
C GLY A 12 10.65 0.84 -18.18
N TYR A 13 9.53 0.20 -18.51
CA TYR A 13 9.06 -1.05 -17.90
C TYR A 13 10.05 -2.19 -18.15
N SER A 14 10.46 -2.45 -19.40
CA SER A 14 11.39 -3.53 -19.74
C SER A 14 12.70 -3.45 -18.96
N GLU A 15 13.26 -2.25 -18.81
CA GLU A 15 14.48 -2.00 -18.03
C GLU A 15 14.32 -2.32 -16.54
N ARG A 16 13.13 -2.08 -15.98
CA ARG A 16 12.82 -2.26 -14.53
C ARG A 16 12.13 -3.59 -14.22
N LYS A 17 11.66 -4.31 -15.22
CA LYS A 17 10.90 -5.56 -15.06
C LYS A 17 11.59 -6.56 -14.13
N PRO A 18 12.93 -6.80 -14.20
CA PRO A 18 13.59 -7.74 -13.29
C PRO A 18 13.46 -7.34 -11.81
N ILE A 19 13.64 -6.05 -11.48
CA ILE A 19 13.55 -5.57 -10.10
C ILE A 19 12.10 -5.50 -9.60
N ILE A 20 11.15 -5.14 -10.49
CA ILE A 20 9.71 -5.18 -10.21
C ILE A 20 9.28 -6.61 -9.90
N GLN A 21 9.61 -7.57 -10.76
CA GLN A 21 9.22 -8.97 -10.56
C GLN A 21 9.81 -9.55 -9.28
N LYS A 22 11.11 -9.27 -9.01
CA LYS A 22 11.74 -9.67 -7.74
C LYS A 22 11.00 -9.13 -6.53
N ARG A 23 10.49 -7.89 -6.60
CA ARG A 23 9.73 -7.28 -5.52
C ARG A 23 8.33 -7.90 -5.36
N LEU A 24 7.64 -8.18 -6.47
CA LEU A 24 6.35 -8.87 -6.44
C LEU A 24 6.47 -10.29 -5.90
N ASP A 25 7.52 -11.01 -6.29
CA ASP A 25 7.81 -12.36 -5.77
C ASP A 25 8.12 -12.36 -4.27
N TYR A 26 8.69 -11.27 -3.75
CA TYR A 26 8.81 -11.06 -2.32
C TYR A 26 7.43 -10.91 -1.67
N PHE A 27 6.56 -10.02 -2.19
CA PHE A 27 5.23 -9.78 -1.61
C PHE A 27 4.36 -11.04 -1.57
N LYS A 28 4.42 -11.88 -2.61
CA LYS A 28 3.68 -13.16 -2.65
C LYS A 28 4.00 -14.09 -1.48
N LYS A 29 5.21 -14.00 -0.93
CA LYS A 29 5.68 -14.83 0.18
C LYS A 29 5.37 -14.24 1.55
N VAL A 30 5.04 -12.94 1.63
CA VAL A 30 4.83 -12.26 2.91
C VAL A 30 3.65 -12.87 3.65
N PHE A 31 2.57 -13.27 2.96
CA PHE A 31 1.42 -13.90 3.61
C PHE A 31 1.73 -15.27 4.23
N ASP A 32 2.79 -15.94 3.80
CA ASP A 32 3.25 -17.22 4.38
C ASP A 32 4.02 -17.02 5.69
N GLU A 33 4.45 -15.79 5.97
CA GLU A 33 5.10 -15.43 7.23
C GLU A 33 4.10 -15.37 8.40
N ASP A 34 4.60 -15.07 9.60
CA ASP A 34 3.80 -15.07 10.82
C ASP A 34 2.80 -13.88 10.92
N GLU A 35 1.86 -13.99 11.85
CA GLU A 35 0.83 -12.96 12.12
C GLU A 35 1.45 -11.57 12.39
N LYS A 36 2.57 -11.55 13.11
CA LYS A 36 3.28 -10.34 13.52
C LYS A 36 3.88 -9.61 12.33
N ARG A 37 4.36 -10.34 11.32
CA ARG A 37 4.86 -9.80 10.06
C ARG A 37 3.75 -9.12 9.27
N ILE A 38 2.59 -9.76 9.14
CA ILE A 38 1.42 -9.22 8.43
C ILE A 38 0.94 -7.95 9.13
N PHE A 39 0.84 -8.00 10.46
CA PHE A 39 0.47 -6.84 11.26
C PHE A 39 1.45 -5.68 11.09
N ALA A 40 2.76 -5.97 11.03
CA ALA A 40 3.77 -4.94 10.78
C ALA A 40 3.61 -4.26 9.41
N GLU A 41 3.20 -4.98 8.36
CA GLU A 41 2.87 -4.35 7.06
C GLU A 41 1.63 -3.47 7.14
N LEU A 42 0.59 -3.86 7.88
CA LEU A 42 -0.57 -3.00 8.13
C LEU A 42 -0.14 -1.71 8.84
N CYS A 43 0.67 -1.83 9.90
CA CYS A 43 1.18 -0.70 10.64
C CYS A 43 2.03 0.23 9.76
N PHE A 44 2.89 -0.33 8.90
CA PHE A 44 3.63 0.45 7.91
C PHE A 44 2.69 1.28 7.03
N CYS A 45 1.62 0.69 6.51
CA CYS A 45 0.66 1.38 5.66
C CYS A 45 -0.15 2.46 6.41
N LEU A 46 -0.42 2.28 7.71
CA LEU A 46 -1.00 3.32 8.57
C LEU A 46 -0.06 4.51 8.79
N LEU A 47 1.25 4.29 8.70
CA LEU A 47 2.24 5.37 8.87
C LEU A 47 2.50 6.15 7.59
N THR A 48 2.32 5.56 6.40
CA THR A 48 2.70 6.18 5.11
C THR A 48 1.90 7.43 4.69
N PRO A 49 0.64 7.68 5.12
CA PRO A 49 -0.11 8.86 4.69
C PRO A 49 0.67 10.15 5.01
N GLN A 50 0.94 10.93 3.96
CA GLN A 50 1.69 12.18 4.02
C GLN A 50 3.05 12.06 4.72
N SER A 51 3.70 10.90 4.68
CA SER A 51 5.01 10.66 5.30
C SER A 51 5.95 9.93 4.33
N LYS A 52 7.26 10.07 4.54
CA LYS A 52 8.26 9.42 3.69
C LYS A 52 8.27 7.92 3.99
N ALA A 53 8.08 7.08 2.97
CA ALA A 53 7.98 5.63 3.12
C ALA A 53 9.18 5.03 3.88
N LYS A 54 10.42 5.43 3.55
CA LYS A 54 11.63 4.97 4.26
C LYS A 54 11.66 5.32 5.75
N LEU A 55 11.17 6.51 6.11
CA LEU A 55 11.11 6.92 7.52
C LEU A 55 10.08 6.07 8.28
N CYS A 56 8.93 5.83 7.67
CA CYS A 56 7.89 4.97 8.24
C CYS A 56 8.38 3.53 8.40
N ASP A 57 9.06 2.98 7.39
CA ASP A 57 9.61 1.63 7.45
C ASP A 57 10.66 1.52 8.57
N ALA A 58 11.60 2.46 8.66
CA ALA A 58 12.59 2.48 9.74
C ALA A 58 11.93 2.52 11.13
N ALA A 59 10.87 3.32 11.30
CA ALA A 59 10.11 3.37 12.55
C ALA A 59 9.47 2.01 12.89
N ILE A 60 8.81 1.37 11.92
CA ILE A 60 8.22 0.03 12.12
C ILE A 60 9.30 -1.00 12.43
N GLN A 61 10.41 -1.04 11.70
CA GLN A 61 11.49 -1.99 11.96
C GLN A 61 12.06 -1.84 13.38
N ASN A 62 12.23 -0.61 13.87
CA ASN A 62 12.67 -0.37 15.24
C ASN A 62 11.63 -0.83 16.28
N LEU A 63 10.35 -0.58 16.04
CA LEU A 63 9.25 -1.05 16.91
C LEU A 63 9.15 -2.58 16.92
N VAL A 64 9.36 -3.25 15.79
CA VAL A 64 9.41 -4.72 15.69
C VAL A 64 10.62 -5.25 16.46
N LYS A 65 11.81 -4.68 16.24
CA LYS A 65 13.07 -5.09 16.88
C LYS A 65 13.00 -4.99 18.41
N THR A 66 12.32 -3.97 18.93
CA THR A 66 12.15 -3.75 20.37
C THR A 66 10.95 -4.48 20.96
N GLY A 67 10.10 -5.09 20.13
CA GLY A 67 8.85 -5.72 20.54
C GLY A 67 7.72 -4.74 20.88
N LEU A 68 8.00 -3.42 20.86
CA LEU A 68 7.06 -2.37 21.22
C LEU A 68 5.90 -2.23 20.23
N LEU A 69 6.07 -2.66 18.98
CA LEU A 69 4.93 -2.73 18.04
C LEU A 69 3.80 -3.59 18.62
N TYR A 70 4.15 -4.69 19.28
CA TYR A 70 3.22 -5.71 19.73
C TYR A 70 2.81 -5.58 21.20
N THR A 71 3.61 -4.90 22.01
CA THR A 71 3.40 -4.85 23.48
C THR A 71 3.50 -3.45 24.07
N GLY A 72 4.12 -2.49 23.35
CA GLY A 72 4.36 -1.15 23.86
C GLY A 72 3.10 -0.31 23.98
N THR A 73 3.10 0.65 24.88
CA THR A 73 2.05 1.66 25.07
C THR A 73 2.02 2.68 23.93
N GLU A 74 0.94 3.47 23.82
CA GLU A 74 0.84 4.54 22.81
C GLU A 74 2.02 5.52 22.89
N ASN A 75 2.45 5.89 24.10
CA ASN A 75 3.57 6.81 24.31
C ASN A 75 4.90 6.20 23.88
N GLU A 76 5.19 4.96 24.30
CA GLU A 76 6.41 4.26 23.88
C GLU A 76 6.47 4.10 22.36
N VAL A 77 5.34 3.77 21.72
CA VAL A 77 5.29 3.64 20.26
C VAL A 77 5.51 4.99 19.58
N LYS A 78 4.88 6.05 20.09
CA LYS A 78 5.03 7.41 19.57
C LYS A 78 6.47 7.90 19.58
N ASP A 79 7.29 7.51 20.56
CA ASP A 79 8.70 7.91 20.65
C ASP A 79 9.55 7.37 19.48
N TYR A 80 9.11 6.31 18.81
CA TYR A 80 9.74 5.81 17.58
C TYR A 80 9.21 6.47 16.30
N LEU A 81 8.14 7.26 16.39
CA LEU A 81 7.51 7.94 15.26
C LEU A 81 8.06 9.36 15.03
N ILE A 82 9.28 9.64 15.49
CA ILE A 82 9.93 10.95 15.30
C ILE A 82 10.07 11.25 13.81
N GLY A 83 9.59 12.44 13.40
CA GLY A 83 9.57 12.88 12.00
C GLY A 83 8.43 12.31 11.15
N VAL A 84 7.69 11.30 11.64
CA VAL A 84 6.45 10.83 10.98
C VAL A 84 5.37 11.89 11.21
N ARG A 85 4.77 12.41 10.14
CA ARG A 85 3.73 13.44 10.26
C ARG A 85 2.48 12.86 10.92
N PHE A 86 1.84 13.64 11.78
CA PHE A 86 0.66 13.24 12.56
C PHE A 86 0.94 12.04 13.49
N ASN A 87 2.16 11.94 14.03
CA ASN A 87 2.60 10.85 14.89
C ASN A 87 1.66 10.54 16.06
N ASN A 88 1.05 11.55 16.71
CA ASN A 88 0.08 11.33 17.79
C ASN A 88 -1.12 10.48 17.32
N ASN A 89 -1.73 10.85 16.19
CA ASN A 89 -2.89 10.10 15.66
C ASN A 89 -2.46 8.73 15.15
N LYS A 90 -1.30 8.64 14.51
CA LYS A 90 -0.78 7.38 13.99
C LYS A 90 -0.44 6.38 15.09
N ALA A 91 0.20 6.81 16.17
CA ALA A 91 0.46 5.96 17.34
C ALA A 91 -0.86 5.37 17.87
N ARG A 92 -1.89 6.22 18.04
CA ARG A 92 -3.23 5.79 18.44
C ARG A 92 -3.84 4.78 17.46
N TYR A 93 -3.75 5.01 16.16
CA TYR A 93 -4.26 4.07 15.15
C TYR A 93 -3.54 2.73 15.19
N LEU A 94 -2.22 2.71 15.43
CA LEU A 94 -1.48 1.46 15.62
C LEU A 94 -2.01 0.69 16.83
N MET A 95 -2.32 1.37 17.95
CA MET A 95 -2.86 0.73 19.15
C MET A 95 -4.26 0.17 18.91
N GLN A 96 -5.13 0.92 18.26
CA GLN A 96 -6.48 0.49 17.90
C GLN A 96 -6.47 -0.70 16.94
N ALA A 97 -5.60 -0.68 15.92
CA ALA A 97 -5.42 -1.81 15.03
C ALA A 97 -4.89 -3.04 15.78
N ARG A 98 -3.93 -2.85 16.71
CA ARG A 98 -3.42 -3.96 17.52
C ARG A 98 -4.51 -4.60 18.36
N GLU A 99 -5.32 -3.79 19.04
CA GLU A 99 -6.46 -4.27 19.81
C GLU A 99 -7.45 -5.05 18.93
N MET A 100 -7.82 -4.48 17.78
CA MET A 100 -8.76 -5.09 16.83
C MET A 100 -8.31 -6.47 16.35
N PHE A 101 -7.02 -6.64 16.05
CA PHE A 101 -6.48 -7.89 15.52
C PHE A 101 -5.93 -8.82 16.60
N THR A 102 -6.06 -8.49 17.89
CA THR A 102 -5.62 -9.36 18.98
C THR A 102 -6.78 -10.19 19.50
N LYS A 103 -6.60 -11.51 19.55
CA LYS A 103 -7.54 -12.47 20.15
C LYS A 103 -6.79 -13.34 21.14
N ASN A 104 -7.31 -13.44 22.36
CA ASN A 104 -6.69 -14.19 23.46
C ASN A 104 -5.21 -13.83 23.71
N GLY A 105 -4.86 -12.54 23.58
CA GLY A 105 -3.50 -12.04 23.80
C GLY A 105 -2.53 -12.22 22.63
N GLU A 106 -2.98 -12.79 21.51
CA GLU A 106 -2.16 -12.99 20.31
C GLU A 106 -2.75 -12.27 19.10
N ILE A 107 -1.89 -11.74 18.24
CA ILE A 107 -2.30 -11.16 16.96
C ILE A 107 -2.79 -12.30 16.04
N LYS A 108 -3.98 -12.12 15.45
CA LYS A 108 -4.68 -13.04 14.55
C LYS A 108 -5.25 -12.28 13.35
N ILE A 109 -4.42 -11.47 12.69
CA ILE A 109 -4.83 -10.69 11.51
C ILE A 109 -5.14 -11.58 10.30
N LYS A 110 -4.42 -12.70 10.13
CA LYS A 110 -4.64 -13.62 9.02
C LYS A 110 -6.00 -14.31 9.13
N ASP A 111 -6.48 -14.59 10.34
CA ASP A 111 -7.82 -15.15 10.55
C ASP A 111 -8.88 -14.23 9.96
N LYS A 112 -8.81 -12.93 10.26
CA LYS A 112 -9.71 -11.93 9.69
C LYS A 112 -9.59 -11.84 8.17
N ILE A 113 -8.37 -11.85 7.62
CA ILE A 113 -8.16 -11.80 6.16
C ILE A 113 -8.78 -13.03 5.46
N LYS A 114 -8.65 -14.22 6.05
CA LYS A 114 -9.16 -15.48 5.50
C LYS A 114 -10.69 -15.54 5.46
N GLU A 115 -11.40 -14.80 6.32
CA GLU A 115 -12.87 -14.72 6.29
C GLU A 115 -13.42 -14.26 4.93
N PHE A 116 -12.61 -13.54 4.14
CA PHE A 116 -13.01 -13.01 2.83
C PHE A 116 -12.83 -13.99 1.66
N ASN A 117 -12.28 -15.18 1.87
CA ASN A 117 -12.14 -16.23 0.84
C ASN A 117 -11.55 -15.73 -0.50
N ASN A 118 -10.47 -14.95 -0.43
CA ASN A 118 -9.81 -14.30 -1.58
C ASN A 118 -10.66 -13.25 -2.34
N ASP A 119 -11.78 -12.79 -1.76
CA ASP A 119 -12.52 -11.62 -2.25
C ASP A 119 -11.77 -10.33 -1.83
N HIS A 120 -10.76 -9.99 -2.63
CA HIS A 120 -9.89 -8.84 -2.41
C HIS A 120 -10.65 -7.51 -2.34
N LEU A 121 -11.71 -7.33 -3.14
CA LEU A 121 -12.51 -6.10 -3.10
C LEU A 121 -13.27 -5.96 -1.79
N LYS A 122 -13.89 -7.04 -1.29
CA LYS A 122 -14.55 -7.02 0.02
C LYS A 122 -13.55 -6.81 1.15
N LEU A 123 -12.39 -7.45 1.10
CA LEU A 123 -11.33 -7.23 2.09
C LEU A 123 -10.92 -5.74 2.12
N ARG A 124 -10.67 -5.13 0.96
CA ARG A 124 -10.33 -3.71 0.88
C ARG A 124 -11.40 -2.83 1.48
N ASN A 125 -12.67 -3.04 1.11
CA ASN A 125 -13.77 -2.23 1.62
C ASN A 125 -13.92 -2.39 3.14
N TRP A 126 -13.78 -3.61 3.65
CA TRP A 126 -13.81 -3.87 5.09
C TRP A 126 -12.67 -3.15 5.82
N LEU A 127 -11.44 -3.17 5.28
CA LEU A 127 -10.31 -2.44 5.86
C LEU A 127 -10.59 -0.93 5.94
N VAL A 128 -11.14 -0.34 4.86
CA VAL A 128 -11.51 1.08 4.81
C VAL A 128 -12.58 1.45 5.84
N GLU A 129 -13.56 0.57 6.03
CA GLU A 129 -14.70 0.84 6.91
C GLU A 129 -14.38 0.61 8.39
N ASN A 130 -13.43 -0.28 8.71
CA ASN A 130 -13.23 -0.77 10.08
C ASN A 130 -11.87 -0.38 10.68
N VAL A 131 -10.83 -0.18 9.88
CA VAL A 131 -9.48 0.12 10.40
C VAL A 131 -9.22 1.62 10.33
N ASN A 132 -9.21 2.28 11.50
CA ASN A 132 -8.96 3.72 11.59
C ASN A 132 -7.61 4.11 10.95
N GLY A 133 -7.65 5.10 10.07
CA GLY A 133 -6.48 5.57 9.32
C GLY A 133 -6.27 4.88 7.97
N MET A 134 -7.04 3.84 7.62
CA MET A 134 -6.98 3.19 6.33
C MET A 134 -7.97 3.81 5.34
N GLY A 135 -7.47 4.43 4.27
CA GLY A 135 -8.25 4.78 3.08
C GLY A 135 -8.15 3.70 2.01
N LEU A 136 -8.77 3.95 0.84
CA LEU A 136 -8.70 3.03 -0.30
C LEU A 136 -7.26 2.75 -0.73
N LYS A 137 -6.45 3.82 -0.79
CA LYS A 137 -5.03 3.75 -1.16
C LYS A 137 -4.25 2.93 -0.13
N GLU A 138 -4.38 3.24 1.17
CA GLU A 138 -3.65 2.54 2.22
C GLU A 138 -4.05 1.07 2.31
N SER A 139 -5.33 0.76 2.10
CA SER A 139 -5.84 -0.61 2.10
C SER A 139 -5.29 -1.41 0.92
N GLY A 140 -5.28 -0.82 -0.28
CA GLY A 140 -4.63 -1.45 -1.43
C GLY A 140 -3.12 -1.61 -1.26
N HIS A 141 -2.47 -0.62 -0.64
CA HIS A 141 -1.04 -0.66 -0.31
C HIS A 141 -0.71 -1.84 0.60
N PHE A 142 -1.47 -1.99 1.70
CA PHE A 142 -1.32 -3.12 2.61
C PHE A 142 -1.53 -4.45 1.90
N MET A 143 -2.64 -4.59 1.17
CA MET A 143 -2.96 -5.83 0.48
C MET A 143 -1.90 -6.21 -0.56
N ARG A 144 -1.39 -5.25 -1.34
CA ARG A 144 -0.27 -5.50 -2.26
C ARG A 144 0.95 -6.03 -1.53
N ASN A 145 1.34 -5.40 -0.42
CA ASN A 145 2.55 -5.77 0.32
C ASN A 145 2.49 -7.18 0.90
N ILE A 146 1.30 -7.74 1.08
CA ILE A 146 1.09 -9.13 1.51
C ILE A 146 0.74 -10.06 0.34
N GLY A 147 0.90 -9.63 -0.91
CA GLY A 147 0.71 -10.46 -2.09
C GLY A 147 -0.71 -10.54 -2.64
N MET A 148 -1.63 -9.68 -2.19
CA MET A 148 -3.06 -9.68 -2.57
C MET A 148 -3.38 -8.43 -3.41
N TYR A 149 -3.15 -8.45 -4.71
CA TYR A 149 -3.20 -7.23 -5.55
C TYR A 149 -4.01 -7.35 -6.86
N GLU A 150 -4.57 -8.52 -7.17
CA GLU A 150 -5.11 -8.84 -8.51
C GLU A 150 -6.24 -7.91 -9.01
N VAL A 151 -6.95 -7.23 -8.09
CA VAL A 151 -8.11 -6.37 -8.41
C VAL A 151 -8.09 -5.04 -7.68
N VAL A 152 -6.95 -4.65 -7.09
CA VAL A 152 -6.84 -3.46 -6.24
C VAL A 152 -5.67 -2.59 -6.69
N THR A 153 -5.96 -1.33 -7.03
CA THR A 153 -4.94 -0.34 -7.38
C THR A 153 -4.63 0.58 -6.19
N ILE A 154 -3.43 1.17 -6.22
CA ILE A 154 -2.92 2.09 -5.22
C ILE A 154 -2.82 3.48 -5.88
N LEU A 155 -3.83 4.33 -5.73
CA LEU A 155 -3.84 5.65 -6.37
C LEU A 155 -3.24 6.70 -5.45
N ASP A 156 -1.91 6.74 -5.39
CA ASP A 156 -1.19 7.83 -4.73
C ASP A 156 -0.86 8.98 -5.69
N ARG A 157 -0.22 10.04 -5.17
CA ARG A 157 0.14 11.22 -5.97
C ARG A 157 1.07 10.92 -7.16
N HIS A 158 1.98 9.96 -7.03
CA HIS A 158 2.94 9.57 -8.06
C HIS A 158 2.23 8.77 -9.15
N ILE A 159 1.32 7.86 -8.76
CA ILE A 159 0.47 7.14 -9.71
C ILE A 159 -0.45 8.10 -10.45
N LEU A 160 -1.16 8.98 -9.74
CA LEU A 160 -2.06 9.97 -10.33
C LEU A 160 -1.34 10.91 -11.30
N LYS A 161 -0.14 11.39 -10.94
CA LYS A 161 0.70 12.22 -11.82
C LYS A 161 1.09 11.48 -13.10
N ASN A 162 1.44 10.19 -13.01
CA ASN A 162 1.79 9.39 -14.19
C ASN A 162 0.57 9.05 -15.05
N LEU A 163 -0.58 8.74 -14.44
CA LEU A 163 -1.84 8.55 -15.17
C LEU A 163 -2.22 9.82 -15.95
N GLN A 164 -2.02 10.99 -15.37
CA GLN A 164 -2.22 12.27 -16.07
C GLN A 164 -1.21 12.46 -17.21
N LYS A 165 0.09 12.23 -16.94
CA LYS A 165 1.17 12.32 -17.94
C LYS A 165 0.90 11.44 -19.16
N HIS A 166 0.39 10.24 -18.95
CA HIS A 166 0.05 9.29 -20.03
C HIS A 166 -1.37 9.50 -20.59
N GLY A 167 -2.10 10.52 -20.14
CA GLY A 167 -3.42 10.88 -20.68
C GLY A 167 -4.54 9.90 -20.32
N VAL A 168 -4.36 9.09 -19.26
CA VAL A 168 -5.41 8.20 -18.71
C VAL A 168 -6.46 9.03 -17.98
N ILE A 169 -6.04 10.14 -17.36
CA ILE A 169 -6.90 11.14 -16.74
C ILE A 169 -6.49 12.53 -17.25
N GLU A 170 -7.46 13.43 -17.38
CA GLU A 170 -7.20 14.81 -17.83
C GLU A 170 -6.54 15.64 -16.73
N GLU A 171 -7.04 15.50 -15.50
CA GLU A 171 -6.54 16.18 -14.32
C GLU A 171 -6.63 15.31 -13.06
N VAL A 172 -5.81 15.64 -12.07
CA VAL A 172 -5.86 15.00 -10.75
C VAL A 172 -6.93 15.69 -9.91
N PRO A 173 -8.02 15.00 -9.52
CA PRO A 173 -9.10 15.63 -8.77
C PRO A 173 -8.66 16.02 -7.35
N ASN A 174 -9.14 17.16 -6.87
CA ASN A 174 -8.91 17.65 -5.52
C ASN A 174 -10.22 18.20 -4.92
N PRO A 175 -10.87 17.49 -3.97
CA PRO A 175 -10.40 16.27 -3.29
C PRO A 175 -10.59 14.98 -4.12
N LEU A 176 -9.77 13.98 -3.83
CA LEU A 176 -9.93 12.61 -4.32
C LEU A 176 -11.02 11.89 -3.53
N THR A 177 -12.28 12.08 -3.92
CA THR A 177 -13.44 11.40 -3.31
C THR A 177 -13.43 9.90 -3.62
N LYS A 178 -14.20 9.10 -2.85
CA LYS A 178 -14.38 7.65 -3.15
C LYS A 178 -14.85 7.42 -4.59
N LYS A 179 -15.79 8.24 -5.09
CA LYS A 179 -16.27 8.14 -6.48
C LYS A 179 -15.13 8.38 -7.47
N HIS A 180 -14.40 9.48 -7.32
CA HIS A 180 -13.24 9.77 -8.18
C HIS A 180 -12.17 8.67 -8.12
N TYR A 181 -11.90 8.11 -6.93
CA TYR A 181 -10.96 6.99 -6.79
C TYR A 181 -11.39 5.78 -7.62
N MET A 182 -12.65 5.36 -7.52
CA MET A 182 -13.17 4.19 -8.26
C MET A 182 -13.21 4.44 -9.77
N ASP A 183 -13.55 5.66 -10.19
CA ASP A 183 -13.57 6.05 -11.61
C ASP A 183 -12.14 6.02 -12.19
N ILE A 184 -11.15 6.55 -11.46
CA ILE A 184 -9.75 6.53 -11.89
C ILE A 184 -9.17 5.12 -11.85
N GLU A 185 -9.50 4.31 -10.84
CA GLU A 185 -9.08 2.91 -10.75
C GLU A 185 -9.56 2.13 -11.97
N SER A 186 -10.82 2.32 -12.38
CA SER A 186 -11.37 1.68 -13.58
C SER A 186 -10.60 2.05 -14.84
N LYS A 187 -10.30 3.35 -15.03
CA LYS A 187 -9.48 3.85 -16.15
C LYS A 187 -8.05 3.31 -16.13
N MET A 188 -7.44 3.21 -14.95
CA MET A 188 -6.10 2.63 -14.80
C MET A 188 -6.11 1.14 -15.20
N LEU A 189 -7.13 0.38 -14.80
CA LEU A 189 -7.25 -1.03 -15.17
C LEU A 189 -7.44 -1.21 -16.68
N GLU A 190 -8.22 -0.36 -17.33
CA GLU A 190 -8.36 -0.34 -18.79
C GLU A 190 -7.03 -0.01 -19.48
N PHE A 191 -6.35 1.03 -19.03
CA PHE A 191 -5.02 1.41 -19.52
C PHE A 191 -4.00 0.26 -19.39
N CYS A 192 -3.98 -0.42 -18.24
CA CYS A 192 -3.12 -1.59 -18.01
C CYS A 192 -3.39 -2.72 -19.03
N LYS A 193 -4.66 -2.96 -19.36
CA LYS A 193 -5.05 -3.94 -20.40
C LYS A 193 -4.57 -3.53 -21.78
N GLU A 194 -4.71 -2.25 -22.14
CA GLU A 194 -4.28 -1.73 -23.46
C GLU A 194 -2.78 -1.86 -23.68
N ILE A 195 -1.97 -1.63 -22.64
CA ILE A 195 -0.51 -1.70 -22.74
C ILE A 195 0.07 -3.08 -22.40
N GLU A 196 -0.77 -4.03 -21.98
CA GLU A 196 -0.41 -5.40 -21.59
C GLU A 196 0.60 -5.46 -20.43
N ILE A 197 0.45 -4.58 -19.43
CA ILE A 197 1.25 -4.56 -18.20
C ILE A 197 0.30 -4.64 -17.01
N LYS A 198 0.60 -5.49 -16.02
CA LYS A 198 -0.34 -5.72 -14.92
C LYS A 198 -0.41 -4.51 -13.96
N PRO A 199 -1.55 -4.26 -13.29
CA PRO A 199 -1.70 -3.11 -12.40
C PRO A 199 -0.65 -3.04 -11.28
N GLU A 200 -0.30 -4.19 -10.68
CA GLU A 200 0.72 -4.27 -9.63
C GLU A 200 2.14 -3.95 -10.13
N GLU A 201 2.40 -4.15 -11.42
CA GLU A 201 3.66 -3.80 -12.06
C GLU A 201 3.70 -2.32 -12.42
N ILE A 202 2.59 -1.76 -12.89
CA ILE A 202 2.44 -0.33 -13.17
C ILE A 202 2.60 0.49 -11.90
N ASP A 203 2.06 0.04 -10.77
CA ASP A 203 2.27 0.69 -9.47
C ASP A 203 3.76 0.85 -9.15
N LEU A 204 4.52 -0.25 -9.20
CA LEU A 204 5.96 -0.23 -8.92
C LEU A 204 6.75 0.55 -9.96
N LEU A 205 6.34 0.48 -11.24
CA LEU A 205 6.97 1.23 -12.32
C LEU A 205 6.84 2.74 -12.10
N PHE A 206 5.61 3.26 -12.02
CA PHE A 206 5.35 4.69 -11.85
C PHE A 206 5.93 5.24 -10.56
N TRP A 207 5.89 4.46 -9.46
CA TRP A 207 6.58 4.83 -8.24
C TRP A 207 8.10 4.96 -8.45
N SER A 208 8.71 4.00 -9.13
CA SER A 208 10.16 4.00 -9.37
C SER A 208 10.62 5.05 -10.37
N GLU A 209 9.79 5.47 -11.33
CA GLU A 209 10.09 6.59 -12.23
C GLU A 209 10.18 7.92 -11.47
N GLU A 210 9.35 8.09 -10.44
CA GLU A 210 9.33 9.31 -9.62
C GLU A 210 10.37 9.32 -8.50
N THR A 211 10.73 8.14 -7.97
CA THR A 211 11.61 8.02 -6.78
C THR A 211 13.00 7.47 -7.07
N GLY A 212 13.21 6.89 -8.26
CA GLY A 212 14.45 6.20 -8.63
C GLY A 212 14.60 4.81 -8.02
N GLU A 213 13.60 4.29 -7.30
CA GLU A 213 13.71 3.00 -6.61
C GLU A 213 12.41 2.18 -6.62
N VAL A 214 12.56 0.85 -6.59
CA VAL A 214 11.45 -0.09 -6.35
C VAL A 214 11.43 -0.46 -4.87
N PHE A 215 10.54 0.20 -4.13
CA PHE A 215 10.39 0.02 -2.69
C PHE A 215 9.19 -0.88 -2.36
N LYS A 216 8.31 -0.43 -1.46
CA LYS A 216 7.07 -1.08 -1.08
C LYS A 216 6.03 -0.05 -0.75
#